data_AF-A0A1M6P0H2-F1
#
_entry.id   AF-A0A1M6P0H2-F1
#
_cell.length_a   1.000
_cell.length_b   1.000
_cell.length_c   1.000
_cell.angle_alpha   90.00
_cell.angle_beta   90.00
_cell.angle_gamma   90.00
#
_symmetry.space_group_name_H-M   'P 1'
#
loop_
_entity.id
_entity.type
_entity.pdbx_description
1 polymer ?
#
loop_
_entity_poly.entity_id
_entity_poly.type
_entity_poly.pdbx_seq_one_letter_code
_entity_poly.pdbx_strand_id
1 'polypeptide(L)'
;MQGSVHAFANYVEELAETHSHLSVYTIYEKPTVEDEALQRHQLSGYITDDFLRPLVPQNADVYFCGPTPFMQAVYRILHSIGIQEDRIHYEFFGPEGVLTNLT
;
A
#
# COMPACT_ATOMS: atom_id res chain seq x y z
N MET A 1 8.87 -7.87 3.69
CA MET A 1 9.85 -6.78 3.95
C MET A 1 9.80 -6.32 5.41
N GLN A 2 10.84 -5.62 5.87
CA GLN A 2 11.06 -5.14 7.26
C GLN A 2 11.74 -3.75 7.24
N GLY A 3 11.89 -3.08 8.39
CA GLY A 3 12.37 -1.70 8.43
C GLY A 3 13.78 -1.48 7.87
N SER A 4 14.70 -2.43 8.07
CA SER A 4 16.10 -2.30 7.60
C SER A 4 16.26 -2.28 6.08
N VAL A 5 15.21 -2.61 5.31
CA VAL A 5 15.20 -2.56 3.83
C VAL A 5 14.20 -1.54 3.30
N HIS A 6 13.55 -0.76 4.16
CA HIS A 6 12.59 0.27 3.78
C HIS A 6 13.33 1.55 3.35
N ALA A 7 13.63 1.64 2.06
CA ALA A 7 14.22 2.85 1.48
C ALA A 7 13.29 4.05 1.66
N PHE A 8 13.87 5.22 1.92
CA PHE A 8 13.18 6.52 2.07
C PHE A 8 12.16 6.65 3.22
N ALA A 9 12.10 5.69 4.16
CA ALA A 9 11.15 5.74 5.29
C ALA A 9 11.14 7.11 6.01
N ASN A 10 12.30 7.55 6.51
CA ASN A 10 12.41 8.82 7.24
C ASN A 10 12.04 10.03 6.38
N TYR A 11 12.36 10.02 5.08
CA TYR A 11 12.06 11.13 4.18
C TYR A 11 10.55 11.28 3.99
N VAL A 12 9.83 10.16 3.82
CA VAL A 12 8.38 10.16 3.66
C VAL A 12 7.67 10.51 4.97
N GLU A 13 8.20 10.07 6.11
CA GLU A 13 7.69 10.45 7.44
C GLU A 13 7.85 11.96 7.69
N GLU A 14 9.01 12.54 7.40
CA GLU A 14 9.25 13.99 7.52
C GLU A 14 8.29 14.82 6.63
N LEU A 15 7.99 14.33 5.42
CA LEU A 15 6.98 14.95 4.57
C LEU A 15 5.59 14.93 5.22
N ALA A 16 5.21 13.83 5.88
CA ALA A 16 3.92 13.72 6.55
C ALA A 16 3.82 14.64 7.78
N GLU A 17 4.91 14.83 8.52
CA GLU A 17 4.96 15.76 9.65
C GLU A 17 4.81 17.23 9.20
N THR A 18 5.27 17.56 8.00
CA THR A 18 5.30 18.93 7.47
C THR A 18 4.09 19.28 6.59
N HIS A 19 3.28 18.30 6.18
CA HIS A 19 2.13 18.52 5.29
C HIS A 19 0.84 17.93 5.89
N SER A 20 -0.06 18.81 6.35
CA SER A 20 -1.33 18.41 7.01
C SER A 20 -2.31 17.60 6.14
N HIS A 21 -2.09 17.54 4.84
CA HIS A 21 -2.91 16.78 3.88
C HIS A 21 -2.26 15.46 3.46
N LEU A 22 -1.08 15.13 3.99
CA LEU A 22 -0.41 13.87 3.75
C LEU A 22 -0.59 12.94 4.96
N SER A 23 -0.98 11.70 4.69
CA SER A 23 -1.02 10.64 5.70
C SER A 23 -0.24 9.46 5.15
N VAL A 24 0.64 8.90 5.98
CA VAL A 24 1.55 7.81 5.61
C VAL A 24 1.24 6.61 6.48
N TYR A 25 1.12 5.46 5.81
CA TYR A 25 0.89 4.18 6.46
C TYR A 25 1.90 3.17 5.91
N THR A 26 2.63 2.54 6.82
CA THR A 26 3.67 1.56 6.54
C THR A 26 3.21 0.16 6.97
N ILE A 27 3.43 -0.81 6.10
CA ILE A 27 3.13 -2.23 6.35
C ILE A 27 4.43 -3.01 6.20
N TYR A 28 4.81 -3.79 7.23
CA TYR A 28 5.95 -4.71 7.15
C TYR A 28 5.46 -6.15 7.19
N GLU A 29 5.83 -6.95 6.19
CA GLU A 29 5.51 -8.38 6.15
C GLU A 29 6.09 -9.15 7.35
N LYS A 30 7.32 -8.80 7.74
CA LYS A 30 8.09 -9.48 8.77
C LYS A 30 8.87 -8.44 9.59
N PRO A 31 8.19 -7.60 10.39
CA PRO A 31 8.87 -6.60 11.20
C PRO A 31 9.86 -7.28 12.16
N THR A 32 10.98 -6.60 12.42
CA THR A 32 11.93 -7.03 13.43
C THR A 32 11.45 -6.66 14.84
N VAL A 33 12.09 -7.20 15.87
CA VAL A 33 11.84 -6.78 17.27
C VAL A 33 12.07 -5.28 17.45
N GLU A 34 13.05 -4.71 16.74
CA GLU A 34 13.29 -3.26 16.77
C GLU A 34 12.17 -2.48 16.08
N ASP A 35 11.66 -2.97 14.94
CA ASP A 35 10.56 -2.31 14.22
C ASP A 35 9.29 -2.24 15.07
N GLU A 36 8.97 -3.33 15.79
CA GLU A 36 7.84 -3.39 16.73
C GLU A 36 8.06 -2.45 17.92
N ALA A 37 9.25 -2.49 18.54
CA ALA A 37 9.58 -1.66 19.71
C ALA A 37 9.54 -0.15 19.40
N LEU A 38 9.88 0.23 18.18
CA LEU A 38 9.86 1.62 17.69
C LEU A 38 8.55 1.98 16.96
N GLN A 39 7.59 1.05 16.87
CA GLN A 39 6.32 1.23 16.16
C GLN A 39 6.48 1.76 14.72
N ARG A 40 7.44 1.21 13.96
CA ARG A 40 7.77 1.66 12.59
C ARG A 40 6.75 1.26 11.51
N HIS A 41 5.67 0.59 11.87
CA HIS A 41 4.62 0.17 10.95
C HIS A 41 3.26 0.13 11.63
N GLN A 42 2.19 0.19 10.85
CA GLN A 42 0.80 0.12 11.31
C GLN A 42 0.20 -1.28 11.15
N LEU A 43 0.78 -2.12 10.29
CA LEU A 43 0.33 -3.49 10.07
C LEU A 43 1.50 -4.45 9.87
N SER A 44 1.45 -5.60 10.52
CA SER A 44 2.36 -6.73 10.30
C SER A 44 1.72 -7.71 9.30
N GLY A 45 2.48 -8.14 8.30
CA GLY A 45 2.00 -9.03 7.24
C GLY A 45 1.70 -8.32 5.91
N TYR A 46 0.59 -8.67 5.27
CA TYR A 46 0.20 -8.16 3.96
C TYR A 46 -0.97 -7.18 4.06
N ILE A 47 -1.13 -6.35 3.04
CA ILE A 47 -2.27 -5.43 2.91
C ILE A 47 -3.60 -6.20 2.90
N THR A 48 -4.61 -5.68 3.61
CA THR A 48 -5.93 -6.30 3.74
C THR A 48 -7.05 -5.31 3.38
N ASP A 49 -8.24 -5.83 3.08
CA ASP A 49 -9.44 -5.02 2.86
C ASP A 49 -9.75 -4.15 4.08
N ASP A 50 -9.71 -4.73 5.29
CA ASP A 50 -9.97 -4.03 6.55
C ASP A 50 -9.01 -2.85 6.77
N PHE A 51 -7.75 -2.98 6.32
CA PHE A 51 -6.77 -1.90 6.44
C PHE A 51 -7.01 -0.78 5.44
N LEU A 52 -7.30 -1.10 4.17
CA LEU A 52 -7.47 -0.10 3.10
C LEU A 52 -8.83 0.59 3.11
N ARG A 53 -9.91 -0.14 3.42
CA ARG A 53 -11.29 0.37 3.38
C ARG A 53 -11.51 1.70 4.12
N PRO A 54 -11.01 1.93 5.35
CA PRO A 54 -11.20 3.21 6.03
C PRO A 54 -10.30 4.34 5.48
N LEU A 55 -9.28 4.01 4.68
CA LEU A 55 -8.27 4.96 4.21
C LEU A 55 -8.57 5.52 2.81
N VAL A 56 -9.36 4.81 2.00
CA VAL A 56 -9.60 5.16 0.59
C VAL A 56 -11.02 5.68 0.39
N PRO A 57 -11.22 6.99 0.18
CA PRO A 57 -12.51 7.56 -0.21
C PRO A 57 -13.02 6.98 -1.54
N GLN A 58 -14.35 6.89 -1.68
CA GLN A 58 -15.00 6.36 -2.90
C GLN A 58 -14.65 7.14 -4.18
N ASN A 59 -14.30 8.42 -4.04
CA ASN A 59 -13.95 9.31 -5.14
C ASN A 59 -12.43 9.55 -5.28
N ALA A 60 -11.60 8.70 -4.66
CA ALA A 60 -10.16 8.80 -4.75
C ALA A 60 -9.65 8.27 -6.10
N ASP A 61 -8.62 8.93 -6.63
CA ASP A 61 -7.77 8.36 -7.68
C ASP A 61 -6.63 7.60 -7.00
N VAL A 62 -6.46 6.32 -7.35
CA VAL A 62 -5.54 5.41 -6.66
C VAL A 62 -4.43 4.98 -7.61
N TYR A 63 -3.19 5.17 -7.17
CA TYR A 63 -1.99 4.82 -7.92
C TYR A 63 -1.19 3.78 -7.15
N PHE A 64 -0.85 2.66 -7.79
CA PHE A 64 -0.04 1.61 -7.15
C PHE A 64 0.88 0.89 -8.14
N CYS A 65 2.02 0.42 -7.65
CA CYS A 65 2.98 -0.36 -8.40
C CYS A 65 3.62 -1.42 -7.49
N GLY A 66 4.24 -2.44 -8.07
CA GLY A 66 5.00 -3.43 -7.31
C GLY A 66 4.95 -4.83 -7.91
N PRO A 67 5.26 -5.87 -7.10
CA PRO A 67 5.14 -7.25 -7.55
C PRO A 67 3.71 -7.61 -7.96
N THR A 68 3.55 -8.42 -9.00
CA THR A 68 2.22 -8.83 -9.50
C THR A 68 1.26 -9.35 -8.42
N PRO A 69 1.68 -10.19 -7.44
CA PRO A 69 0.78 -10.64 -6.38
C PRO A 69 0.27 -9.51 -5.48
N PHE A 70 1.10 -8.51 -5.19
CA PHE A 70 0.70 -7.32 -4.45
C PHE A 70 -0.31 -6.50 -5.25
N MET A 71 0.01 -6.24 -6.53
CA MET A 71 -0.87 -5.48 -7.41
C MET A 71 -2.24 -6.16 -7.59
N GLN A 72 -2.29 -7.48 -7.74
CA GLN A 72 -3.54 -8.25 -7.81
C GLN A 72 -4.36 -8.15 -6.52
N ALA A 73 -3.69 -8.18 -5.36
CA ALA A 73 -4.36 -8.02 -4.07
C ALA A 73 -4.97 -6.62 -3.91
N VAL A 74 -4.21 -5.57 -4.20
CA VAL A 74 -4.69 -4.18 -4.15
C VAL A 74 -5.83 -3.97 -5.14
N TYR A 75 -5.68 -4.39 -6.40
CA TYR A 75 -6.72 -4.25 -7.43
C TYR A 75 -8.03 -4.91 -6.99
N ARG A 76 -7.98 -6.14 -6.45
CA ARG A 76 -9.17 -6.83 -5.92
C ARG A 76 -9.81 -6.06 -4.76
N ILE A 77 -9.01 -5.53 -3.83
CA ILE A 77 -9.52 -4.77 -2.67
C ILE A 77 -10.22 -3.49 -3.15
N LEU A 78 -9.60 -2.74 -4.08
CA LEU A 78 -10.18 -1.51 -4.62
C LEU A 78 -11.54 -1.76 -5.29
N HIS A 79 -11.66 -2.86 -6.04
CA HIS A 79 -12.94 -3.31 -6.60
C HIS A 79 -13.95 -3.71 -5.51
N SER A 80 -13.54 -4.46 -4.49
CA SER A 80 -14.45 -4.88 -3.41
C SER A 80 -14.93 -3.74 -2.53
N ILE A 81 -14.19 -2.63 -2.47
CA ILE A 81 -14.64 -1.41 -1.78
C ILE A 81 -15.36 -0.42 -2.70
N GLY A 82 -15.49 -0.70 -4.00
CA GLY A 82 -16.33 0.07 -4.93
C GLY A 82 -15.64 1.22 -5.68
N ILE A 83 -14.30 1.25 -5.74
CA ILE A 83 -13.58 2.25 -6.55
C ILE A 83 -13.85 1.98 -8.04
N GLN A 84 -14.17 3.03 -8.79
CA GLN A 84 -14.46 2.94 -10.22
C GLN A 84 -13.18 2.66 -11.02
N GLU A 85 -13.29 1.84 -12.07
CA GLU A 85 -12.13 1.38 -12.87
C GLU A 85 -11.31 2.54 -13.46
N ASP A 86 -11.96 3.63 -13.85
CA ASP A 86 -11.30 4.83 -14.40
C ASP A 86 -10.47 5.63 -13.39
N ARG A 87 -10.56 5.27 -12.10
CA ARG A 87 -9.80 5.84 -10.97
C ARG A 87 -8.70 4.92 -10.44
N ILE A 88 -8.53 3.73 -11.04
CA ILE A 88 -7.55 2.72 -10.64
C ILE A 88 -6.39 2.77 -11.64
N HIS A 89 -5.24 3.26 -11.19
CA HIS A 89 -4.05 3.45 -12.01
C HIS A 89 -2.90 2.59 -11.48
N TYR A 90 -2.19 1.89 -12.37
CA TYR A 90 -1.09 1.03 -11.97
C TYR A 90 0.00 0.91 -13.02
N GLU A 91 1.21 0.58 -12.55
CA GLU A 91 2.39 0.35 -13.39
C GLU A 91 3.12 -0.93 -12.95
N PHE A 92 3.51 -1.75 -13.93
CA PHE A 92 4.35 -2.92 -13.70
C PHE A 92 5.84 -2.57 -13.81
N PHE A 93 6.66 -3.10 -12.91
CA PHE A 93 8.11 -3.06 -13.07
C PHE A 93 8.58 -4.29 -13.85
N GLY A 94 8.59 -4.20 -15.18
CA GLY A 94 8.99 -5.27 -16.09
C GLY A 94 7.99 -5.50 -17.23
N PRO A 95 8.02 -6.67 -17.90
CA PRO A 95 7.01 -6.99 -18.91
C PRO A 95 5.60 -6.95 -18.29
N GLU A 96 4.63 -6.50 -19.08
CA GLU A 96 3.24 -6.35 -18.62
C GLU A 96 2.69 -7.66 -18.03
N GLY A 97 2.09 -7.55 -16.85
CA GLY A 97 1.38 -8.65 -16.18
C GLY A 97 -0.14 -8.56 -16.36
N VAL A 98 -0.87 -9.51 -15.78
CA VAL A 98 -2.34 -9.53 -15.80
C VAL A 98 -2.88 -9.42 -14.37
N LEU A 99 -3.74 -8.44 -14.11
CA LEU A 99 -4.39 -8.25 -12.81
C LEU A 99 -5.76 -8.93 -12.70
N THR A 100 -6.38 -9.29 -13.83
CA THR A 100 -7.77 -9.76 -13.92
C THR A 100 -7.95 -11.28 -13.87
N ASN A 101 -6.87 -12.06 -13.80
CA ASN A 101 -6.94 -13.53 -13.72
C ASN A 101 -7.27 -14.01 -12.29
N LEU A 102 -8.45 -13.64 -11.79
CA LEU A 102 -8.98 -14.09 -10.51
C LEU A 102 -10.33 -14.78 -10.76
N THR A 103 -10.27 -16.08 -11.06
CA THR A 103 -11.42 -17.00 -10.91
C THR A 103 -11.64 -17.35 -9.45
#